data_AF-A0A6P2F337-F1
#
_entry.id   AF-A0A6P2F337-F1
#
_cell.length_a   1.000
_cell.length_b   1.000
_cell.length_c   1.000
_cell.angle_alpha   90.00
_cell.angle_beta   90.00
_cell.angle_gamma   90.00
#
_symmetry.space_group_name_H-M   'P 1'
#
loop_
_entity.id
_entity.type
_entity.pdbx_description
1 polymer ?
#
loop_
_entity_poly.entity_id
_entity_poly.type
_entity_poly.pdbx_seq_one_letter_code
_entity_poly.pdbx_strand_id
1 'polypeptide(L)'
;MPGPYPSFVEDLRLSHSEAQVQGIGLATETVPAEIGRMHNVAVDRKAVHAQRLRHVGEMPLMLTDAWVAERIGAGLTLAAL
;
A
#
# COMPACT_ATOMS: atom_id res chain seq x y z
N MET A 1 6.55 34.26 -8.52
CA MET A 1 6.09 34.21 -7.11
C MET A 1 5.11 33.04 -7.02
N PRO A 2 5.46 31.92 -6.38
CA PRO A 2 4.46 30.88 -6.11
C PRO A 2 3.42 31.43 -5.12
N GLY A 3 2.14 31.11 -5.34
CA GLY A 3 1.01 31.63 -4.55
C GLY A 3 0.97 31.09 -3.12
N PRO A 4 0.14 31.68 -2.24
CA PRO A 4 0.15 31.42 -0.80
C PRO A 4 -0.43 30.06 -0.38
N TYR A 5 -0.78 29.19 -1.32
CA TYR A 5 -1.37 27.88 -1.06
C TYR A 5 -0.44 26.79 -1.59
N PRO A 6 -0.18 25.72 -0.82
CA PRO A 6 0.61 24.61 -1.30
C PRO A 6 -0.05 24.01 -2.55
N SER A 7 0.77 23.51 -3.47
CA SER A 7 0.24 22.66 -4.53
C SER A 7 -0.43 21.42 -3.92
N PHE A 8 -1.40 20.82 -4.60
CA PHE A 8 -2.05 19.57 -4.14
C PHE A 8 -1.03 18.47 -3.75
N VAL A 9 0.12 18.42 -4.44
CA VAL A 9 1.21 17.47 -4.15
C VAL A 9 1.95 17.85 -2.85
N GLU A 10 2.12 19.13 -2.56
CA GLU A 10 2.70 19.61 -1.31
C GLU A 10 1.74 19.41 -0.13
N ASP A 11 0.45 19.66 -0.31
CA ASP A 11 -0.57 19.32 0.68
C ASP A 11 -0.54 17.82 1.00
N LEU A 12 -0.46 16.97 -0.05
CA LEU A 12 -0.37 15.52 0.15
C LEU A 12 0.90 15.12 0.91
N ARG A 13 2.03 15.82 0.70
CA ARG A 13 3.29 15.60 1.42
C ARG A 13 3.24 16.07 2.87
N LEU A 14 2.61 17.21 3.13
CA LEU A 14 2.43 17.77 4.48
C LEU A 14 1.47 16.89 5.29
N SER A 15 0.35 16.48 4.71
CA SER A 15 -0.56 15.51 5.35
C SER A 15 0.08 14.13 5.53
N HIS A 16 1.09 13.79 4.74
CA HIS A 16 1.83 12.53 4.86
C HIS A 16 2.58 12.40 6.20
N SER A 17 2.94 13.51 6.86
CA SER A 17 3.58 13.47 8.19
C SER A 17 2.59 13.37 9.35
N GLU A 18 1.32 13.70 9.14
CA GLU A 18 0.25 13.53 10.15
C GLU A 18 -0.51 12.19 9.99
N ALA A 19 -0.52 11.63 8.78
CA ALA A 19 -1.26 10.42 8.50
C ALA A 19 -0.61 9.17 9.10
N GLN A 20 -1.41 8.45 9.89
CA GLN A 20 -1.09 7.16 10.48
C GLN A 20 -1.17 6.07 9.42
N VAL A 21 -0.34 5.04 9.55
CA VAL A 21 -0.36 3.85 8.70
C VAL A 21 -0.66 2.65 9.58
N GLN A 22 -1.61 1.84 9.14
CA GLN A 22 -2.02 0.62 9.80
C GLN A 22 -2.01 -0.53 8.78
N GLY A 23 -1.22 -1.58 9.04
CA GLY A 23 -1.37 -2.85 8.35
C GLY A 23 -2.71 -3.49 8.71
N ILE A 24 -3.57 -3.69 7.72
CA ILE A 24 -4.92 -4.24 7.91
C ILE A 24 -5.10 -5.63 7.31
N GLY A 25 -4.19 -6.05 6.42
CA GLY A 25 -4.25 -7.34 5.75
C GLY A 25 -2.86 -7.82 5.35
N LEU A 26 -2.60 -9.10 5.61
CA LEU A 26 -1.39 -9.78 5.15
C LEU A 26 -1.71 -11.25 4.97
N ALA A 27 -1.65 -11.72 3.72
CA ALA A 27 -1.91 -13.11 3.37
C ALA A 27 -0.92 -13.60 2.32
N THR A 28 -0.62 -14.89 2.33
CA THR A 28 0.07 -15.55 1.22
C THR A 28 -0.96 -16.30 0.39
N GLU A 29 -1.22 -15.81 -0.82
CA GLU A 29 -2.26 -16.36 -1.68
C GLU A 29 -1.86 -16.40 -3.16
N THR A 30 -2.67 -17.09 -3.96
CA THR A 30 -2.43 -17.21 -5.40
C THR A 30 -2.77 -15.88 -6.08
N VAL A 31 -1.83 -15.36 -6.87
CA VAL A 31 -2.01 -14.08 -7.57
C VAL A 31 -3.21 -14.14 -8.53
N PRO A 32 -4.21 -13.24 -8.40
CA PRO A 32 -5.30 -13.12 -9.36
C PRO A 32 -4.79 -12.83 -10.76
N ALA A 33 -5.41 -13.45 -11.77
CA ALA A 33 -4.96 -13.36 -13.16
C ALA A 33 -4.89 -11.90 -13.67
N GLU A 34 -5.80 -11.04 -13.23
CA GLU A 34 -5.78 -9.61 -13.58
C GLU A 34 -4.58 -8.86 -13.01
N ILE A 35 -4.24 -9.12 -11.75
CA ILE A 35 -3.09 -8.51 -11.07
C ILE A 35 -1.79 -8.98 -11.71
N GLY A 36 -1.66 -10.29 -11.98
CA GLY A 36 -0.46 -10.82 -12.63
C GLY A 36 -0.22 -10.21 -14.02
N ARG A 37 -1.29 -9.98 -14.80
CA ARG A 37 -1.21 -9.28 -16.09
C ARG A 37 -0.79 -7.81 -15.94
N MET A 38 -1.31 -7.10 -14.94
CA MET A 38 -1.04 -5.67 -14.74
C MET A 38 0.36 -5.39 -14.19
N HIS A 39 0.89 -6.28 -13.35
CA HIS A 39 2.16 -6.08 -12.64
C HIS A 39 3.32 -6.95 -13.16
N ASN A 40 3.10 -7.69 -14.26
CA ASN A 40 4.04 -8.67 -14.79
C ASN A 40 4.53 -9.66 -13.70
N VAL A 41 3.63 -10.02 -12.79
CA VAL A 41 3.86 -11.01 -11.74
C VAL A 41 3.36 -12.36 -12.26
N ALA A 42 4.13 -13.42 -12.03
CA ALA A 42 3.75 -14.76 -12.45
C ALA A 42 2.39 -15.16 -11.85
N VAL A 43 1.38 -15.22 -12.71
CA VAL A 43 0.06 -15.78 -12.40
C VAL A 43 0.26 -17.23 -11.92
N ASP A 44 -0.63 -17.71 -11.05
CA ASP A 44 -0.60 -19.07 -10.47
C ASP A 44 0.56 -19.36 -9.49
N ARG A 45 1.34 -18.35 -9.13
CA ARG A 45 2.30 -18.44 -8.02
C ARG A 45 1.73 -17.84 -6.76
N LYS A 46 2.14 -18.38 -5.61
CA LYS A 46 1.91 -17.75 -4.32
C LYS A 46 2.67 -16.44 -4.23
N ALA A 47 2.00 -15.41 -3.75
CA ALA A 47 2.54 -14.11 -3.45
C ALA A 47 2.00 -13.64 -2.10
N VAL A 48 2.74 -12.73 -1.48
CA VAL A 48 2.26 -12.01 -0.33
C VAL A 48 1.38 -10.87 -0.83
N HIS A 49 0.10 -10.91 -0.46
CA HIS A 49 -0.84 -9.81 -0.58
C HIS A 49 -0.85 -9.04 0.73
N ALA A 50 -0.45 -7.76 0.66
CA ALA A 50 -0.35 -6.88 1.81
C ALA A 50 -1.25 -5.66 1.61
N GLN A 51 -1.97 -5.30 2.67
CA GLN A 51 -2.93 -4.20 2.68
C GLN A 51 -2.61 -3.26 3.82
N ARG A 52 -2.48 -1.97 3.50
CA ARG A 52 -2.30 -0.91 4.49
C ARG A 52 -3.33 0.19 4.32
N LEU A 53 -3.85 0.64 5.44
CA LEU A 53 -4.70 1.82 5.53
C LEU A 53 -3.84 2.99 5.97
N ARG A 54 -3.91 4.08 5.23
CA ARG A 54 -3.45 5.39 5.67
C ARG A 54 -4.66 6.21 6.12
N HIS A 55 -4.61 6.78 7.31
CA HIS A 55 -5.72 7.51 7.91
C HIS A 55 -5.23 8.70 8.76
N VAL A 56 -6.11 9.66 9.03
CA VAL A 56 -5.88 10.73 10.01
C VAL A 56 -7.02 10.66 11.03
N GLY A 57 -6.70 10.23 12.26
CA GLY A 57 -7.73 9.87 13.24
C GLY A 57 -8.61 8.75 12.67
N GLU A 58 -9.92 8.93 12.66
CA GLU A 58 -10.86 7.94 12.11
C GLU A 58 -11.10 8.09 10.60
N MET A 59 -10.53 9.12 9.95
CA MET A 59 -10.78 9.38 8.54
C MET A 59 -9.83 8.55 7.64
N PRO A 60 -10.32 7.56 6.87
CA PRO A 60 -9.50 6.82 5.93
C PRO A 60 -9.13 7.72 4.75
N LEU A 61 -7.84 7.80 4.44
CA LEU A 61 -7.33 8.60 3.32
C LEU A 61 -6.96 7.73 2.11
N MET A 62 -6.39 6.56 2.34
CA MET A 62 -5.92 5.68 1.27
C MET A 62 -5.81 4.24 1.73
N LEU A 63 -6.37 3.33 0.94
CA LEU A 63 -6.05 1.90 1.00
C LEU A 63 -5.00 1.60 -0.06
N THR A 64 -3.89 0.96 0.32
CA THR A 64 -2.90 0.46 -0.64
C THR A 64 -2.87 -1.07 -0.58
N ASP A 65 -3.04 -1.68 -1.74
CA ASP A 65 -2.80 -3.10 -1.97
C ASP A 65 -1.44 -3.32 -2.65
N ALA A 66 -0.67 -4.28 -2.14
CA ALA A 66 0.62 -4.67 -2.71
C ALA A 66 0.68 -6.18 -2.91
N TRP A 67 1.14 -6.59 -4.09
CA TRP A 67 1.39 -7.97 -4.44
C TRP A 67 2.89 -8.18 -4.62
N VAL A 68 3.48 -8.99 -3.75
CA VAL A 68 4.92 -9.18 -3.68
C VAL A 68 5.24 -10.66 -3.81
N ALA A 69 6.24 -11.01 -4.62
CA ALA A 69 6.67 -12.41 -4.73
C ALA A 69 7.03 -12.97 -3.35
N GLU A 70 6.62 -14.21 -3.05
CA GLU A 70 6.79 -14.84 -1.73
C GLU A 70 8.23 -14.75 -1.19
N ARG A 71 9.23 -14.96 -2.06
CA ARG A 71 10.66 -14.85 -1.70
C ARG A 71 11.09 -13.47 -1.19
N ILE A 72 10.39 -12.41 -1.60
CA ILE A 72 10.68 -11.02 -1.22
C ILE A 72 9.85 -10.64 0.01
N GLY A 73 8.60 -11.11 0.08
CA GLY A 73 7.69 -10.85 1.20
C GLY A 73 7.88 -11.77 2.41
N ALA A 74 8.82 -12.71 2.36
CA ALA A 74 9.08 -13.66 3.43
C ALA A 74 9.45 -12.92 4.73
N GLY A 75 8.66 -13.12 5.79
CA GLY A 75 8.87 -12.49 7.09
C GLY A 75 8.22 -11.12 7.27
N LEU A 76 7.46 -10.63 6.28
CA LEU A 76 6.57 -9.49 6.51
C LEU A 76 5.56 -9.83 7.62
N THR A 77 5.24 -8.81 8.41
CA THR A 77 4.22 -8.88 9.46
C THR A 77 3.31 -7.66 9.32
N LEU A 78 2.09 -7.74 9.83
CA LEU A 78 1.16 -6.59 9.82
C LEU A 78 1.75 -5.36 10.52
N ALA A 79 2.58 -5.55 11.55
CA ALA A 79 3.24 -4.46 12.26
C ALA A 79 4.38 -3.80 11.46
N ALA A 80 4.87 -4.46 10.41
CA ALA A 80 5.93 -3.95 9.54
C ALA A 80 5.38 -3.28 8.25
N LEU A 81 4.06 -3.21 8.09
CA LEU A 81 3.35 -2.54 6.97
C LEU A 81 2.92 -1.12 7.36
#